data_AF-A0A7W0GP38-F1
#
_entry.id   AF-A0A7W0GP38-F1
#
_cell.length_a   1.000
_cell.length_b   1.000
_cell.length_c   1.000
_cell.angle_alpha   90.00
_cell.angle_beta   90.00
_cell.angle_gamma   90.00
#
_symmetry.space_group_name_H-M   'P 1'
#
loop_
_entity.id
_entity.type
_entity.pdbx_description
1 polymer ?
#
loop_
_entity_poly.entity_id
_entity_poly.type
_entity_poly.pdbx_seq_one_letter_code
_entity_poly.pdbx_strand_id
1 'polypeptide(L)'
;MLPGGKELGGAPANFAYMATRLGDSGIVASRVGTDELGQQTQLNLERLGLSPSHVQFDEARSTGTVLVRVNDRGQPAFTTIFGKSDWEESMRQPIAWEPG
;
A
#
# COMPACT_ATOMS: atom_id res chain seq x y z
N MET A 1 15.38 -9.94 2.68
CA MET A 1 14.06 -10.59 2.55
C MET A 1 13.02 -9.50 2.71
N LEU A 2 12.16 -9.27 1.72
CA LEU A 2 11.03 -8.36 1.93
C LEU A 2 10.11 -8.97 3.00
N PRO A 3 9.51 -8.16 3.89
CA PRO A 3 8.56 -8.68 4.86
C PRO A 3 7.43 -9.40 4.12
N GLY A 4 7.11 -10.62 4.58
CA GLY A 4 5.99 -11.37 4.03
C GLY A 4 4.70 -10.92 4.70
N GLY A 5 3.71 -10.51 3.91
CA GLY A 5 2.39 -10.14 4.42
C GLY A 5 1.87 -8.82 3.84
N LYS A 6 0.81 -8.31 4.47
CA LYS A 6 0.21 -7.02 4.12
C LYS A 6 1.03 -5.91 4.75
N GLU A 7 1.45 -4.94 3.95
CA GLU A 7 2.25 -3.80 4.39
C GLU A 7 1.57 -2.49 3.96
N LEU A 8 1.77 -1.43 4.76
CA LEU A 8 1.41 -0.09 4.32
C LEU A 8 2.33 0.30 3.15
N GLY A 9 1.72 0.60 2.00
CA GLY A 9 2.45 1.01 0.80
C GLY A 9 2.10 2.42 0.34
N GLY A 10 2.57 2.74 -0.87
CA GLY A 10 2.31 4.02 -1.54
C GLY A 10 3.49 4.98 -1.46
N ALA A 11 3.94 5.47 -2.61
CA ALA A 11 5.07 6.40 -2.70
C ALA A 11 4.91 7.65 -1.80
N PRO A 12 3.72 8.28 -1.68
CA PRO A 12 3.54 9.43 -0.79
C PRO A 12 3.72 9.09 0.69
N ALA A 13 3.21 7.93 1.15
CA ALA A 13 3.35 7.50 2.54
C ALA A 13 4.82 7.18 2.88
N ASN A 14 5.51 6.49 1.97
CA ASN A 14 6.93 6.20 2.11
C ASN A 14 7.77 7.49 2.18
N PHE A 15 7.46 8.47 1.33
CA PHE A 15 8.16 9.75 1.33
C PHE A 15 7.94 10.52 2.65
N ALA A 16 6.68 10.64 3.10
CA ALA A 16 6.37 11.30 4.36
C ALA A 16 7.05 10.62 5.56
N TYR A 17 7.10 9.28 5.56
CA TYR A 17 7.84 8.52 6.56
C TYR A 17 9.33 8.87 6.55
N MET A 18 9.98 8.83 5.37
CA MET A 18 11.40 9.14 5.27
C MET A 18 11.73 10.59 5.64
N ALA A 19 10.92 11.56 5.21
CA ALA A 19 11.06 12.96 5.62
C ALA A 19 10.99 13.11 7.15
N THR A 20 10.04 12.42 7.78
CA THR A 20 9.90 12.42 9.25
C THR A 20 11.11 11.78 9.93
N ARG A 21 11.65 10.70 9.38
CA ARG A 21 12.87 10.05 9.88
C ARG A 21 14.12 10.92 9.74
N LEU A 22 14.12 11.89 8.84
CA LEU A 22 15.22 12.84 8.63
C LEU A 22 15.11 14.11 9.48
N GLY A 23 14.04 14.23 10.30
CA GLY A 23 13.86 15.33 11.24
C GLY A 23 12.83 16.39 10.81
N ASP A 24 12.22 16.24 9.63
CA ASP A 24 11.12 17.10 9.18
C ASP A 24 9.75 16.58 9.66
N SER A 25 8.68 17.29 9.30
CA SER A 25 7.30 16.86 9.56
C SER A 25 6.62 16.40 8.27
N GLY A 26 6.63 15.09 8.01
CA GLY A 26 5.91 14.51 6.87
C GLY A 26 4.41 14.38 7.13
N ILE A 27 3.58 14.78 6.16
CA ILE A 27 2.12 14.65 6.22
C ILE A 27 1.65 13.76 5.09
N VAL A 28 0.82 12.76 5.42
CA VAL A 28 0.16 11.90 4.43
C VAL A 28 -1.26 12.43 4.18
N ALA A 29 -1.44 13.14 3.07
CA ALA A 29 -2.76 13.53 2.58
C ALA A 29 -3.28 12.46 1.62
N SER A 30 -4.30 11.72 2.03
CA SER A 30 -4.81 10.58 1.25
C SER A 30 -6.27 10.26 1.59
N ARG A 31 -6.83 9.26 0.91
CA ARG A 31 -8.15 8.70 1.20
C ARG A 31 -8.09 7.17 1.10
N VAL A 32 -8.71 6.51 2.06
CA VAL A 32 -8.84 5.04 2.15
C VAL A 32 -10.31 4.66 2.27
N GLY A 33 -10.65 3.40 2.00
CA GLY A 33 -12.01 2.91 2.20
C GLY A 33 -12.34 2.72 3.69
N THR A 34 -13.62 2.56 4.02
CA THR A 34 -14.08 2.21 5.38
C THR A 34 -13.83 0.74 5.77
N ASP A 35 -13.16 -0.02 4.90
CA ASP A 35 -12.79 -1.42 5.09
C ASP A 35 -11.64 -1.63 6.10
N GLU A 36 -11.36 -2.91 6.40
CA GLU A 36 -10.30 -3.30 7.35
C GLU A 36 -8.92 -2.77 6.94
N LEU A 37 -8.62 -2.65 5.64
CA LEU A 37 -7.34 -2.14 5.15
C LEU A 37 -7.21 -0.64 5.40
N GLY A 38 -8.31 0.11 5.29
CA GLY A 38 -8.34 1.53 5.64
C GLY A 38 -8.12 1.76 7.12
N GLN A 39 -8.78 0.96 7.98
CA GLN A 39 -8.56 1.01 9.43
C GLN A 39 -7.11 0.63 9.80
N GLN A 40 -6.55 -0.40 9.16
CA GLN A 40 -5.14 -0.77 9.35
C GLN A 40 -4.18 0.31 8.87
N THR A 41 -4.52 1.05 7.81
CA THR A 41 -3.71 2.16 7.31
C THR A 41 -3.55 3.25 8.37
N GLN A 42 -4.64 3.63 9.05
CA GLN A 42 -4.59 4.60 10.14
C GLN A 42 -3.66 4.14 11.27
N LEU A 43 -3.83 2.89 11.75
CA LEU A 43 -3.00 2.32 12.81
C LEU A 43 -1.53 2.22 12.41
N ASN A 44 -1.25 1.89 11.15
CA ASN A 44 0.13 1.78 10.65
C ASN A 44 0.80 3.14 10.53
N LEU A 45 0.10 4.19 10.10
CA LEU A 45 0.63 5.55 10.10
C LEU A 45 1.00 6.00 11.51
N GLU A 46 0.13 5.77 12.50
CA GLU A 46 0.39 6.09 13.90
C GLU A 46 1.62 5.34 14.43
N ARG A 47 1.76 4.05 14.14
CA ARG A 47 2.93 3.24 14.50
C ARG A 47 4.23 3.74 13.88
N LEU A 48 4.15 4.31 12.67
CA LEU A 48 5.28 4.90 11.97
C LEU A 48 5.58 6.34 12.42
N GLY A 49 4.84 6.88 13.40
CA GLY A 49 5.01 8.25 13.90
C GLY A 49 4.43 9.31 12.97
N LEU A 50 3.57 8.94 12.03
CA LEU A 50 2.90 9.85 11.10
C LEU A 50 1.47 10.14 11.59
N SER A 51 1.04 11.40 11.46
CA SER A 51 -0.33 11.78 11.81
C SER A 51 -1.32 11.29 10.75
N PRO A 52 -2.35 10.51 11.11
CA PRO A 52 -3.40 10.10 10.17
C PRO A 52 -4.49 11.18 9.98
N SER A 53 -4.35 12.35 10.59
CA SER A 53 -5.36 13.43 10.58
C SER A 53 -5.78 13.91 9.19
N HIS A 54 -4.94 13.68 8.17
CA HIS A 54 -5.18 14.07 6.77
C HIS A 54 -5.53 12.86 5.89
N VAL A 55 -5.84 11.72 6.49
CA VAL A 55 -6.38 10.53 5.82
C VAL A 55 -7.89 10.50 6.01
N GLN A 56 -8.62 10.56 4.90
CA GLN A 56 -10.08 10.51 4.88
C GLN A 56 -10.57 9.08 4.66
N PHE A 57 -11.77 8.79 5.15
CA PHE A 57 -12.50 7.56 4.83
C PHE A 57 -13.49 7.80 3.69
N ASP A 58 -13.55 6.88 2.74
CA ASP A 58 -14.50 6.83 1.62
C ASP A 58 -15.47 5.66 1.84
N GLU A 59 -16.76 5.95 1.95
CA GLU A 59 -17.80 4.90 2.07
C GLU A 59 -18.12 4.23 0.73
N ALA A 60 -17.81 4.88 -0.39
CA ALA A 60 -18.17 4.41 -1.72
C ALA A 60 -17.05 3.60 -2.40
N ARG A 61 -15.81 3.71 -1.92
CA ARG A 61 -14.63 3.09 -2.54
C ARG A 61 -13.78 2.35 -1.52
N SER A 62 -13.33 1.15 -1.90
CA SER A 62 -12.41 0.36 -1.08
C SER A 62 -11.00 0.95 -1.05
N THR A 63 -10.21 0.57 -0.05
CA THR A 63 -8.80 0.94 0.07
C THR A 63 -8.00 0.34 -1.09
N GLY A 64 -7.25 1.20 -1.80
CA GLY A 64 -6.41 0.78 -2.91
C GLY A 64 -5.38 -0.26 -2.47
N THR A 65 -5.33 -1.40 -3.18
CA THR A 65 -4.43 -2.49 -2.86
C THR A 65 -3.57 -2.86 -4.07
N VAL A 66 -2.28 -3.11 -3.83
CA VAL A 66 -1.34 -3.59 -4.84
C VAL A 66 -0.81 -4.94 -4.40
N LEU A 67 -0.98 -5.95 -5.24
CA LEU A 67 -0.33 -7.23 -5.08
C LEU A 67 1.10 -7.13 -5.60
N VAL A 68 2.07 -7.48 -4.75
CA VAL A 68 3.48 -7.54 -5.13
C VAL A 68 3.90 -9.00 -5.18
N ARG A 69 4.47 -9.43 -6.30
CA ARG A 69 5.10 -10.74 -6.44
C ARG A 69 6.56 -10.55 -6.83
N VAL A 70 7.45 -11.32 -6.25
CA VAL A 70 8.89 -11.20 -6.49
C VAL A 70 9.40 -12.54 -6.99
N ASN A 71 10.07 -12.54 -8.14
CA ASN A 71 10.64 -13.76 -8.71
C ASN A 71 11.95 -14.17 -8.03
N ASP A 72 12.50 -15.32 -8.41
CA ASP A 72 13.77 -15.86 -7.87
C ASP A 72 14.99 -14.95 -8.11
N ARG A 73 14.89 -13.98 -9.03
CA ARG A 73 15.92 -12.97 -9.29
C ARG A 73 15.73 -11.68 -8.49
N GLY A 74 14.72 -11.63 -7.62
CA GLY A 74 14.41 -10.46 -6.80
C GLY A 74 13.63 -9.36 -7.54
N GLN A 75 13.16 -9.62 -8.77
CA GLN A 75 12.44 -8.61 -9.54
C GLN A 75 10.96 -8.58 -9.14
N PRO A 76 10.41 -7.41 -8.76
CA PRO A 76 9.01 -7.28 -8.38
C PRO A 76 8.11 -7.09 -9.60
N ALA A 77 6.90 -7.64 -9.50
CA ALA A 77 5.77 -7.34 -10.37
C ALA A 77 4.60 -6.83 -9.52
N PHE A 78 3.92 -5.81 -10.03
CA PHE A 78 2.87 -5.09 -9.31
C PHE A 78 1.54 -5.25 -10.05
N THR A 79 0.49 -5.60 -9.32
CA THR A 79 -0.87 -5.67 -9.86
C THR A 79 -1.79 -4.87 -8.96
N THR A 80 -2.40 -3.83 -9.51
CA THR A 80 -3.43 -3.05 -8.80
C THR A 80 -4.71 -3.85 -8.72
N ILE A 81 -5.33 -3.86 -7.55
CA ILE A 81 -6.55 -4.60 -7.28
C ILE A 81 -7.68 -3.61 -6.94
N PHE A 82 -8.79 -3.66 -7.70
CA PHE A 82 -9.97 -2.84 -7.45
C PHE A 82 -11.12 -3.62 -6.79
N GLY A 83 -11.01 -4.95 -6.69
CA GLY A 83 -12.03 -5.78 -6.05
C GLY A 83 -11.72 -7.27 -6.05
N LYS A 84 -12.68 -8.07 -5.56
CA LYS A 84 -12.54 -9.53 -5.45
C LYS A 84 -12.34 -10.22 -6.81
N SER A 85 -12.97 -9.73 -7.88
CA SER A 85 -12.79 -10.25 -9.24
C SER A 85 -11.33 -10.16 -9.68
N ASP A 86 -10.72 -9.00 -9.48
CA ASP A 86 -9.34 -8.73 -9.91
C ASP A 86 -8.34 -9.53 -9.08
N TRP A 87 -8.66 -9.76 -7.80
CA TRP A 87 -7.91 -10.69 -6.94
C TRP A 87 -7.88 -12.10 -7.55
N GLU A 88 -9.05 -12.67 -7.86
CA GLU A 88 -9.15 -14.02 -8.41
C GLU A 88 -8.48 -14.14 -9.78
N GLU A 89 -8.57 -13.10 -10.61
CA GLU A 89 -7.89 -13.04 -11.90
C GLU A 89 -6.37 -12.96 -11.76
N SER A 90 -5.86 -12.13 -10.84
CA SER A 90 -4.42 -12.02 -10.54
C SER A 90 -3.79 -13.31 -10.00
N MET A 91 -4.60 -14.26 -9.53
CA MET A 91 -4.16 -15.58 -9.12
C MET A 91 -4.11 -16.59 -10.29
N ARG A 92 -4.83 -16.33 -11.39
CA ARG A 92 -4.93 -17.24 -12.54
C ARG A 92 -3.98 -16.89 -13.67
N GLN A 93 -3.60 -15.61 -13.82
CA GLN A 93 -2.76 -15.17 -14.93
C GLN A 93 -1.26 -15.32 -14.63
N PRO A 94 -0.44 -15.72 -15.63
CA PRO A 94 1.01 -15.65 -15.52
C PRO A 94 1.46 -14.18 -15.40
N ILE A 95 2.43 -13.94 -14.52
CA ILE A 95 2.94 -12.60 -14.22
C ILE A 95 3.84 -12.15 -15.37
N ALA A 96 3.50 -11.03 -15.99
CA ALA A 96 4.41 -10.34 -16.89
C ALA A 96 5.50 -9.65 -16.05
N TRP A 97 6.72 -10.15 -16.12
CA TRP A 97 7.89 -9.48 -15.54
C TRP A 97 8.37 -8.43 -16.54
N GLU A 98 8.38 -7.16 -16.15
CA GLU A 98 9.03 -6.15 -16.99
C GLU A 98 10.53 -6.47 -17.11
N PRO A 99 11.16 -6.36 -18.28
CA PRO A 99 12.61 -6.45 -18.37
C PRO A 99 13.23 -5.30 -17.57
N GLY A 100 14.14 -5.64 -16.65
CA GLY A 100 14.90 -4.66 -15.88
C GLY A 100 16.06 -4.06 -16.67
#